data_AF-A0A7Y4JN63-F1
#
_entry.id   AF-A0A7Y4JN63-F1
#
_cell.length_a   1.000
_cell.length_b   1.000
_cell.length_c   1.000
_cell.angle_alpha   90.00
_cell.angle_beta   90.00
_cell.angle_gamma   90.00
#
_symmetry.space_group_name_H-M   'P 1'
#
loop_
_entity.id
_entity.type
_entity.pdbx_description
1 polymer ?
#
loop_
_entity_poly.entity_id
_entity_poly.type
_entity_poly.pdbx_seq_one_letter_code
_entity_poly.pdbx_strand_id
1 'polypeptide(L)'
;MVSTQVVRSPLESARASSRLLRTCLRELGFTAPQVQGNTALAFSLVVTDADGATAGPFVYSVTVTNVNQAPVAKARIISGVRGGEQVKLDGSTSTDPDHEASTDPDNEALTNAWVQTGGAATTLSGANSVEASFTPAKKDTAETYTFTVTMKDAAGVISTAEVKVTVPKVEEGGGGSSAGGSVGGMAPLIALFAAMGMLRRRKSA
;
A
#
# COMPACT_ATOMS: atom_id res chain seq x y z
N MET A 1 -2.85 18.72 11.24
CA MET A 1 -3.17 18.57 12.68
C MET A 1 -2.03 19.17 13.49
N VAL A 2 -2.28 20.27 14.21
CA VAL A 2 -1.27 20.91 15.06
C VAL A 2 -1.16 20.11 16.35
N SER A 3 -0.07 19.37 16.52
CA SER A 3 0.21 18.66 17.77
C SER A 3 0.88 19.62 18.74
N THR A 4 0.10 20.17 19.67
CA THR A 4 0.60 21.01 20.76
C THR A 4 1.26 20.11 21.81
N GLN A 5 2.57 19.89 21.70
CA GLN A 5 3.36 19.22 22.75
C GLN A 5 3.76 20.25 23.81
N VAL A 6 3.05 20.26 24.93
CA VAL A 6 3.43 21.01 26.14
C VAL A 6 4.38 20.15 26.96
N VAL A 7 5.69 20.33 26.83
CA VAL A 7 6.66 19.65 27.69
C VAL A 7 6.85 20.49 28.97
N ARG A 8 6.21 20.08 30.08
CA ARG A 8 6.47 20.63 31.41
C ARG A 8 7.61 19.84 32.07
N SER A 9 8.73 20.50 32.36
CA SER A 9 9.85 19.88 33.11
C SER A 9 9.70 20.17 34.61
N PRO A 10 9.65 19.16 35.50
CA PRO A 10 9.83 19.36 36.93
C PRO A 10 11.30 19.09 37.31
N LEU A 11 11.88 19.87 38.22
CA LEU A 11 12.60 19.36 39.40
C LEU A 11 13.19 20.49 40.24
N GLU A 12 13.02 20.29 41.55
CA GLU A 12 13.23 21.18 42.69
C GLU A 12 14.68 21.59 42.97
N SER A 13 14.80 22.81 43.50
CA SER A 13 15.58 23.26 44.66
C SER A 13 16.74 22.38 45.17
N ALA A 14 17.97 22.92 45.06
CA ALA A 14 19.04 22.65 46.03
C ALA A 14 19.78 23.96 46.35
N ARG A 15 19.85 24.29 47.65
CA ARG A 15 20.43 25.52 48.22
C ARG A 15 21.95 25.40 48.42
N ALA A 16 22.59 26.57 48.35
CA ALA A 16 23.82 27.01 49.03
C ALA A 16 25.20 26.90 48.32
N SER A 17 25.62 28.07 47.84
CA SER A 17 26.92 28.75 47.98
C SER A 17 28.18 28.30 47.23
N SER A 18 28.66 29.26 46.43
CA SER A 18 30.05 29.59 46.12
C SER A 18 30.76 28.83 44.98
N ARG A 19 31.24 29.67 44.04
CA ARG A 19 32.29 29.46 43.03
C ARG A 19 31.92 28.85 41.67
N LEU A 20 32.09 29.74 40.68
CA LEU A 20 32.52 29.53 39.29
C LEU A 20 31.49 29.02 38.28
N LEU A 21 31.15 29.95 37.38
CA LEU A 21 30.85 29.81 35.95
C LEU A 21 30.32 28.43 35.52
N ARG A 22 29.01 28.34 35.31
CA ARG A 22 28.46 27.48 34.25
C ARG A 22 27.39 28.28 33.55
N THR A 23 27.73 28.82 32.38
CA THR A 23 26.76 29.15 31.33
C THR A 23 25.77 27.99 31.30
N CYS A 24 24.50 28.25 31.61
CA CYS A 24 23.45 27.23 31.54
C CYS A 24 23.16 27.00 30.05
N LEU A 25 24.11 26.37 29.36
CA LEU A 25 23.94 25.95 27.98
C LEU A 25 23.02 24.73 28.01
N ARG A 26 21.72 24.98 28.13
CA ARG A 26 20.69 23.98 27.90
C ARG A 26 20.45 23.94 26.41
N GLU A 27 21.20 23.10 25.73
CA GLU A 27 20.96 22.81 24.32
C GLU A 27 19.66 22.01 24.20
N LEU A 28 18.70 22.54 23.43
CA LEU A 28 17.47 21.84 23.08
C LEU A 28 17.67 21.21 21.71
N GLY A 29 17.79 19.89 21.67
CA GLY A 29 17.84 19.13 20.43
C GLY A 29 16.45 18.61 20.03
N PHE A 30 16.16 18.61 18.74
CA PHE A 30 15.07 17.81 18.19
C PHE A 30 15.56 17.13 16.91
N THR A 31 15.05 15.93 16.64
CA THR A 31 15.22 15.30 15.34
C THR A 31 14.09 15.76 14.44
N ALA A 32 14.41 16.38 13.31
CA ALA A 32 13.40 16.83 12.37
C ALA A 32 12.59 15.62 11.83
N PRO A 33 11.25 15.70 11.80
CA PRO A 33 10.43 14.64 11.22
C PRO A 33 10.58 14.62 9.70
N GLN A 34 10.18 13.50 9.09
CA GLN A 34 9.90 13.48 7.66
C GLN A 34 8.67 14.35 7.39
N VAL A 35 8.74 15.17 6.35
CA VAL A 35 7.69 16.11 5.95
C VAL A 35 7.47 15.96 4.46
N GLN A 36 6.22 15.99 4.00
CA GLN A 36 5.87 15.87 2.57
C GLN A 36 6.07 17.17 1.78
N GLY A 37 6.59 18.20 2.45
CA GLY A 37 6.85 19.52 1.89
C GLY A 37 7.56 20.40 2.92
N ASN A 38 8.14 21.51 2.47
CA ASN A 38 8.81 22.46 3.36
C ASN A 38 7.85 22.93 4.47
N THR A 39 8.20 22.62 5.71
CA THR A 39 7.31 22.83 6.87
C THR A 39 8.01 23.69 7.90
N ALA A 40 7.40 24.82 8.26
CA ALA A 40 7.86 25.63 9.37
C ALA A 40 7.33 25.06 10.69
N LEU A 41 8.23 24.70 11.60
CA LEU A 41 7.93 24.33 12.98
C LEU A 41 8.17 25.54 13.88
N ALA A 42 7.20 25.84 14.75
CA ALA A 42 7.31 26.92 15.73
C ALA A 42 7.43 26.35 17.14
N PHE A 43 8.45 26.78 17.87
CA PHE A 43 8.68 26.41 19.27
C PHE A 43 8.47 27.64 20.15
N SER A 44 7.78 27.45 21.27
CA SER A 44 7.49 28.51 22.25
C SER A 44 8.19 28.19 23.56
N LEU A 45 9.11 29.06 23.98
CA LEU A 45 9.79 28.96 25.26
C LEU A 45 9.20 29.96 26.26
N VAL A 46 8.72 29.43 27.38
CA VAL A 46 8.43 30.22 28.59
C VAL A 46 9.42 29.80 29.66
N VAL A 47 10.11 30.78 30.25
CA VAL A 47 11.02 30.54 31.37
C VAL A 47 10.34 30.99 32.66
N THR A 48 10.46 30.20 33.71
CA THR A 48 9.93 30.51 35.04
C THR A 48 11.10 30.53 36.03
N ASP A 49 11.18 31.56 36.85
CA ASP A 49 12.19 31.63 37.91
C ASP A 49 11.75 30.85 39.18
N ALA A 50 12.63 30.83 40.19
CA ALA A 50 12.36 30.10 41.43
C ALA A 50 11.23 30.72 42.26
N ASP A 51 10.92 32.00 42.05
CA ASP A 51 9.88 32.74 42.74
C ASP A 51 8.53 32.66 41.99
N GLY A 52 8.50 31.97 40.85
CA GLY A 52 7.30 31.72 40.04
C GLY A 52 7.02 32.80 39.00
N ALA A 53 7.87 33.81 38.84
CA ALA A 53 7.73 34.80 37.78
C ALA A 53 8.11 34.19 36.44
N THR A 54 7.43 34.62 35.37
CA THR A 54 7.62 34.06 34.02
C THR A 54 8.06 35.11 33.02
N ALA A 55 8.84 34.68 32.01
CA ALA A 55 9.15 35.47 30.82
C ALA A 55 8.92 34.64 29.55
N GLY A 56 8.44 35.30 28.50
CA GLY A 56 8.03 34.69 27.23
C GLY A 56 6.53 34.86 26.94
N PRO A 57 5.97 34.14 25.95
CA PRO A 57 6.65 33.13 25.13
C PRO A 57 7.63 33.74 24.13
N PHE A 58 8.84 33.20 24.07
CA PHE A 58 9.78 33.43 22.98
C PHE A 58 9.51 32.42 21.87
N VAL A 59 9.18 32.89 20.66
CA VAL A 59 8.85 32.03 19.53
C VAL A 59 10.05 31.90 18.61
N TYR A 60 10.42 30.66 18.32
CA TYR A 60 11.49 30.30 17.37
C TYR A 60 10.90 29.48 16.24
N SER A 61 11.15 29.91 15.01
CA SER A 61 10.73 29.18 13.81
C SER A 61 11.91 28.43 13.21
N VAL A 62 11.72 27.15 12.94
CA VAL A 62 12.68 26.29 12.23
C VAL A 62 11.98 25.77 10.99
N THR A 63 12.55 26.02 9.81
CA THR A 63 12.05 25.43 8.57
C THR A 63 12.70 24.08 8.35
N VAL A 64 11.88 23.03 8.35
CA VAL A 64 12.28 21.68 7.91
C VAL A 64 12.04 21.63 6.40
N THR A 65 13.11 21.44 5.64
CA THR A 65 13.04 21.28 4.19
C THR A 65 12.72 19.83 3.85
N ASN A 66 11.72 19.58 2.99
CA ASN A 66 11.56 18.26 2.39
C ASN A 66 12.67 18.06 1.35
N VAL A 67 13.19 16.83 1.29
CA VAL A 67 14.10 16.38 0.24
C VAL A 67 13.44 15.18 -0.40
N ASN A 68 13.17 15.29 -1.70
CA ASN A 68 12.53 14.22 -2.47
C ASN A 68 13.37 12.94 -2.43
N GLN A 69 12.69 11.82 -2.23
CA GLN A 69 13.19 10.47 -2.18
C GLN A 69 12.66 9.70 -3.38
N ALA A 70 13.47 8.78 -3.89
CA ALA A 70 13.03 7.95 -5.01
C ALA A 70 11.88 7.02 -4.56
N PRO A 71 10.94 6.71 -5.46
CA PRO A 71 9.94 5.71 -5.18
C PRO A 71 10.55 4.31 -5.03
N VAL A 72 9.79 3.41 -4.42
CA VAL A 72 10.13 2.00 -4.28
C VAL A 72 9.22 1.19 -5.20
N ALA A 73 9.73 0.87 -6.39
CA ALA A 73 9.00 0.05 -7.37
C ALA A 73 8.90 -1.41 -6.92
N LYS A 74 7.74 -2.02 -7.11
CA LYS A 74 7.49 -3.45 -6.93
C LYS A 74 6.62 -3.97 -8.07
N ALA A 75 6.89 -5.20 -8.50
CA ALA A 75 6.15 -5.85 -9.58
C ALA A 75 5.81 -7.28 -9.17
N ARG A 76 4.59 -7.74 -9.47
CA ARG A 76 4.20 -9.15 -9.28
C ARG A 76 3.21 -9.61 -10.34
N ILE A 77 3.04 -10.94 -10.42
CA ILE A 77 2.00 -11.58 -11.23
C ILE A 77 0.77 -11.79 -10.33
N ILE A 78 -0.42 -11.43 -10.80
CA ILE A 78 -1.68 -11.52 -10.03
C ILE A 78 -2.72 -12.46 -10.65
N SER A 79 -2.33 -13.21 -11.69
CA SER A 79 -3.18 -14.20 -12.36
C SER A 79 -2.48 -15.55 -12.49
N GLY A 80 -3.22 -16.54 -12.98
CA GLY A 80 -2.60 -17.75 -13.52
C GLY A 80 -1.69 -17.44 -14.70
N VAL A 81 -0.69 -18.31 -14.92
CA VAL A 81 0.26 -18.19 -16.04
C VAL A 81 0.08 -19.38 -16.96
N ARG A 82 -0.62 -19.17 -18.08
CA ARG A 82 -0.92 -20.20 -19.08
C ARG A 82 -0.89 -19.62 -20.48
N GLY A 83 -0.44 -20.40 -21.45
CA GLY A 83 -0.49 -20.04 -22.86
C GLY A 83 -1.94 -19.86 -23.32
N GLY A 84 -2.21 -18.75 -24.01
CA GLY A 84 -3.52 -18.38 -24.55
C GLY A 84 -4.50 -17.80 -23.52
N GLU A 85 -4.10 -17.69 -22.24
CA GLU A 85 -4.87 -16.98 -21.22
C GLU A 85 -4.20 -15.64 -20.90
N GLN A 86 -4.98 -14.65 -20.45
CA GLN A 86 -4.45 -13.35 -20.09
C GLN A 86 -3.64 -13.45 -18.79
N VAL A 87 -2.38 -13.02 -18.85
CA VAL A 87 -1.52 -12.86 -17.68
C VAL A 87 -1.56 -11.40 -17.23
N LYS A 88 -1.77 -11.18 -15.93
CA LYS A 88 -1.81 -9.84 -15.31
C LYS A 88 -0.58 -9.59 -14.46
N LEU A 89 0.02 -8.42 -14.68
CA LEU A 89 1.13 -7.85 -13.93
C LEU A 89 0.60 -6.69 -13.09
N ASP A 90 1.12 -6.54 -11.88
CA ASP A 90 0.64 -5.55 -10.93
C ASP A 90 1.78 -4.80 -10.25
N GLY A 91 1.71 -3.47 -10.32
CA GLY A 91 2.63 -2.51 -9.72
C GLY A 91 2.08 -1.84 -8.45
N SER A 92 0.86 -2.16 -8.01
CA SER A 92 0.11 -1.49 -6.93
C SER A 92 0.78 -1.51 -5.56
N THR A 93 1.75 -2.39 -5.33
CA THR A 93 2.50 -2.46 -4.06
C THR A 93 3.75 -1.57 -4.06
N SER A 94 3.96 -0.80 -5.12
CA SER A 94 4.95 0.27 -5.17
C SER A 94 4.53 1.41 -4.26
N THR A 95 5.50 2.07 -3.65
CA THR A 95 5.28 3.10 -2.65
C THR A 95 6.23 4.26 -2.87
N ASP A 96 5.83 5.47 -2.50
CA ASP A 96 6.69 6.64 -2.49
C ASP A 96 6.85 7.13 -1.04
N PRO A 97 8.07 7.24 -0.48
CA PRO A 97 8.27 7.72 0.87
C PRO A 97 7.76 9.16 1.12
N ASP A 98 7.72 10.01 0.07
CA ASP A 98 7.22 11.38 0.18
C ASP A 98 5.70 11.49 0.07
N HIS A 99 5.03 10.40 -0.35
CA HIS A 99 3.59 10.35 -0.49
C HIS A 99 3.00 9.20 0.32
N GLU A 100 2.25 9.54 1.36
CA GLU A 100 1.38 8.55 2.02
C GLU A 100 0.41 7.98 0.98
N ALA A 101 0.10 6.69 1.10
CA ALA A 101 -0.88 6.02 0.24
C ALA A 101 -2.24 6.73 0.35
N SER A 102 -2.41 7.74 -0.49
CA SER A 102 -3.62 8.55 -0.52
C SER A 102 -4.74 7.64 -1.00
N THR A 103 -5.79 7.52 -0.18
CA THR A 103 -7.07 6.95 -0.61
C THR A 103 -7.76 7.82 -1.67
N ASP A 104 -7.23 9.02 -1.94
CA ASP A 104 -7.63 9.85 -3.07
C ASP A 104 -6.84 9.42 -4.32
N PRO A 105 -7.51 8.81 -5.32
CA PRO A 105 -6.87 8.34 -6.56
C PRO A 105 -6.25 9.46 -7.41
N ASP A 106 -6.50 10.73 -7.08
CA ASP A 106 -6.08 11.89 -7.88
C ASP A 106 -4.86 12.65 -7.29
N ASN A 107 -4.34 12.26 -6.12
CA ASN A 107 -3.27 13.00 -5.45
C ASN A 107 -1.87 12.44 -5.79
N GLU A 108 -1.16 13.15 -6.68
CA GLU A 108 0.20 12.88 -7.19
C GLU A 108 0.54 11.39 -7.44
N ALA A 109 -0.08 10.83 -8.48
CA ALA A 109 0.09 9.44 -8.86
C ALA A 109 1.50 9.12 -9.36
N LEU A 110 2.12 8.08 -8.80
CA LEU A 110 3.26 7.41 -9.41
C LEU A 110 2.91 7.08 -10.87
N THR A 111 3.68 7.62 -11.81
CA THR A 111 3.51 7.27 -13.22
C THR A 111 4.15 5.91 -13.45
N ASN A 112 3.36 4.98 -14.00
CA ASN A 112 3.76 3.61 -14.27
C ASN A 112 4.13 3.49 -15.75
N ALA A 113 5.19 2.75 -16.06
CA ALA A 113 5.54 2.36 -17.43
C ALA A 113 6.10 0.94 -17.47
N TRP A 114 5.33 0.03 -18.04
CA TRP A 114 5.68 -1.37 -18.25
C TRP A 114 6.32 -1.56 -19.62
N VAL A 115 7.47 -2.22 -19.64
CA VAL A 115 8.20 -2.57 -20.86
C VAL A 115 8.58 -4.04 -20.79
N GLN A 116 8.38 -4.76 -21.89
CA GLN A 116 8.97 -6.09 -22.05
C GLN A 116 10.47 -5.93 -22.33
N THR A 117 11.29 -6.57 -21.51
CA THR A 117 12.76 -6.52 -21.60
C THR A 117 13.38 -7.85 -22.01
N GLY A 118 12.61 -8.93 -22.06
CA GLY A 118 13.08 -10.23 -22.52
C GLY A 118 11.97 -11.21 -22.91
N GLY A 119 12.35 -12.25 -23.66
CA GLY A 119 11.45 -13.29 -24.18
C GLY A 119 10.87 -12.97 -25.56
N ALA A 120 9.88 -13.76 -25.99
CA ALA A 120 9.20 -13.56 -27.27
C ALA A 120 8.36 -12.27 -27.24
N ALA A 121 8.41 -11.47 -28.30
CA ALA A 121 7.70 -10.19 -28.34
C ALA A 121 6.18 -10.37 -28.11
N THR A 122 5.62 -9.58 -27.20
CA THR A 122 4.19 -9.55 -26.90
C THR A 122 3.66 -8.12 -26.81
N THR A 123 2.35 -7.96 -26.97
CA THR A 123 1.69 -6.65 -26.81
C THR A 123 1.16 -6.53 -25.39
N LEU A 124 1.55 -5.45 -24.70
CA LEU A 124 1.04 -5.10 -23.39
C LEU A 124 -0.22 -4.23 -23.51
N SER A 125 -1.28 -4.62 -22.82
CA SER A 125 -2.45 -3.78 -22.54
C SER A 125 -2.28 -3.12 -21.18
N GLY A 126 -2.58 -1.82 -21.06
CA GLY A 126 -2.39 -1.08 -19.81
C GLY A 126 -0.92 -0.81 -19.46
N ALA A 127 -0.04 -0.70 -20.47
CA ALA A 127 1.39 -0.52 -20.23
C ALA A 127 1.73 0.74 -19.38
N ASN A 128 0.86 1.74 -19.34
CA ASN A 128 1.03 2.94 -18.53
C ASN A 128 0.09 2.98 -17.30
N SER A 129 -0.41 1.81 -16.88
CA SER A 129 -1.34 1.66 -15.76
C SER A 129 -0.69 0.89 -14.62
N VAL A 130 -1.31 0.95 -13.43
CA VAL A 130 -0.88 0.19 -12.24
C VAL A 130 -0.88 -1.32 -12.55
N GLU A 131 -1.92 -1.79 -13.24
CA GLU A 131 -1.99 -3.15 -13.76
C GLU A 131 -1.76 -3.16 -15.28
N ALA A 132 -0.88 -4.04 -15.73
CA ALA A 132 -0.68 -4.34 -17.14
C ALA A 132 -1.05 -5.80 -17.43
N SER A 133 -1.30 -6.13 -18.68
CA SER A 133 -1.59 -7.51 -19.07
C SER A 133 -1.08 -7.84 -20.47
N PHE A 134 -0.85 -9.12 -20.71
CA PHE A 134 -0.52 -9.66 -22.02
C PHE A 134 -1.07 -11.08 -22.16
N THR A 135 -1.12 -11.59 -23.39
CA THR A 135 -1.56 -12.96 -23.66
C THR A 135 -0.43 -13.71 -24.37
N PRO A 136 0.33 -14.58 -23.67
CA PRO A 136 1.35 -15.40 -24.30
C PRO A 136 0.72 -16.42 -25.25
N ALA A 137 1.41 -16.77 -26.33
CA ALA A 137 0.95 -17.83 -27.23
C ALA A 137 0.98 -19.20 -26.54
N LYS A 138 0.13 -20.12 -27.00
CA LYS A 138 0.24 -21.55 -26.65
C LYS A 138 1.43 -22.16 -27.38
N LYS A 139 2.36 -22.76 -26.64
CA LYS A 139 3.52 -23.47 -27.19
C LYS A 139 3.72 -24.83 -26.54
N ASP A 140 4.38 -25.72 -27.26
CA ASP A 140 4.81 -27.06 -26.83
C ASP A 140 6.07 -27.03 -25.94
N THR A 141 6.67 -25.85 -25.75
CA THR A 141 7.84 -25.59 -24.92
C THR A 141 7.53 -24.50 -23.89
N ALA A 142 8.21 -24.56 -22.74
CA ALA A 142 8.08 -23.52 -21.73
C ALA A 142 8.80 -22.25 -22.17
N GLU A 143 8.20 -21.09 -21.91
CA GLU A 143 8.74 -19.79 -22.28
C GLU A 143 8.84 -18.85 -21.09
N THR A 144 9.90 -18.05 -21.04
CA THR A 144 10.03 -16.99 -20.04
C THR A 144 9.93 -15.63 -20.70
N TYR A 145 9.04 -14.79 -20.17
CA TYR A 145 8.89 -13.38 -20.51
C TYR A 145 9.43 -12.55 -19.35
N THR A 146 10.16 -11.48 -19.65
CA THR A 146 10.68 -10.55 -18.63
C THR A 146 10.11 -9.16 -18.88
N PHE A 147 9.59 -8.56 -17.83
CA PHE A 147 9.01 -7.22 -17.86
C PHE A 147 9.64 -6.36 -16.77
N THR A 148 9.81 -5.09 -17.08
CA THR A 148 10.24 -4.07 -16.13
C THR A 148 9.16 -3.02 -16.01
N VAL A 149 8.75 -2.72 -14.78
CA VAL A 149 7.94 -1.52 -14.48
C VAL A 149 8.85 -0.40 -14.03
N THR A 150 8.63 0.78 -14.58
CA THR A 150 9.24 2.03 -14.12
C THR A 150 8.19 2.83 -13.37
N MET A 151 8.50 3.20 -12.14
CA MET A 151 7.74 4.14 -11.32
C MET A 151 8.45 5.48 -11.35
N LYS A 152 7.71 6.55 -11.62
CA LYS A 152 8.21 7.92 -11.62
C LYS A 152 7.36 8.78 -10.68
N ASP A 153 8.01 9.45 -9.75
CA ASP A 153 7.37 10.42 -8.85
C ASP A 153 7.12 11.78 -9.56
N ALA A 154 6.48 12.70 -8.86
CA ALA A 154 6.17 14.04 -9.38
C ALA A 154 7.43 14.90 -9.61
N ALA A 155 8.50 14.69 -8.83
CA ALA A 155 9.79 15.34 -9.01
C ALA A 155 10.59 14.78 -10.22
N GLY A 156 10.12 13.65 -10.76
CA GLY A 156 10.68 12.96 -11.91
C GLY A 156 11.78 11.95 -11.58
N VAL A 157 12.00 11.64 -10.30
CA VAL A 157 12.89 10.56 -9.89
C VAL A 157 12.22 9.23 -10.18
N ILE A 158 13.04 8.27 -10.62
CA ILE A 158 12.55 6.97 -11.10
C ILE A 158 13.08 5.81 -10.26
N SER A 159 12.30 4.75 -10.25
CA SER A 159 12.65 3.45 -9.68
C SER A 159 12.08 2.35 -10.55
N THR A 160 12.73 1.19 -10.59
CA THR A 160 12.33 0.09 -11.48
C THR A 160 12.22 -1.23 -10.74
N ALA A 161 11.28 -2.07 -11.15
CA ALA A 161 11.17 -3.45 -10.68
C ALA A 161 11.01 -4.42 -11.86
N GLU A 162 11.62 -5.60 -11.74
CA GLU A 162 11.55 -6.66 -12.73
C GLU A 162 10.59 -7.77 -12.29
N VAL A 163 9.87 -8.34 -13.26
CA VAL A 163 9.08 -9.57 -13.07
C VAL A 163 9.33 -10.55 -14.22
N LYS A 164 9.59 -11.81 -13.87
CA LYS A 164 9.76 -12.92 -14.82
C LYS A 164 8.53 -13.80 -14.80
N VAL A 165 7.94 -14.03 -15.97
CA VAL A 165 6.77 -14.87 -16.17
C VAL A 165 7.19 -16.12 -16.93
N THR A 166 7.16 -17.28 -16.26
CA THR A 166 7.43 -18.57 -16.92
C THR A 166 6.13 -19.26 -17.27
N VAL A 167 5.82 -19.29 -18.56
CA VAL A 167 4.66 -19.95 -19.14
C VAL A 167 5.00 -21.42 -19.38
N PRO A 168 4.26 -22.38 -18.78
CA PRO A 168 4.51 -23.78 -19.02
C PRO A 168 4.13 -24.17 -20.45
N LYS A 169 4.73 -25.24 -20.96
CA LYS A 169 4.28 -25.86 -22.20
C LYS A 169 2.82 -26.30 -22.10
N VAL A 170 2.14 -26.34 -23.24
CA VAL A 170 0.84 -27.01 -23.35
C VAL A 170 1.07 -28.50 -23.20
N GLU A 171 0.48 -29.11 -22.18
CA GLU A 171 0.39 -30.58 -22.13
C GLU A 171 -0.66 -31.01 -23.16
N GLU A 172 -0.20 -31.55 -24.30
CA GLU A 172 -1.08 -32.31 -25.19
C GLU A 172 -1.51 -33.60 -24.48
N GLY A 173 -2.70 -33.60 -23.91
CA GLY A 173 -3.37 -34.84 -23.47
C GLY A 173 -3.72 -34.90 -21.99
N GLY A 174 -4.96 -34.52 -21.69
CA GLY A 174 -5.59 -34.73 -20.39
C GLY A 174 -7.10 -34.68 -20.48
N GLY A 175 -7.66 -35.40 -21.46
CA GLY A 175 -9.10 -35.65 -21.55
C GLY A 175 -9.58 -36.49 -20.38
N GLY A 176 -9.83 -35.85 -19.24
CA GLY A 176 -10.56 -36.43 -18.12
C GLY A 176 -12.06 -36.31 -18.36
N SER A 177 -12.63 -37.18 -19.19
CA SER A 177 -14.06 -37.49 -19.14
C SER A 177 -14.38 -38.06 -17.76
N SER A 178 -14.96 -37.27 -16.86
CA SER A 178 -15.72 -37.84 -15.75
C SER A 178 -17.10 -38.21 -16.27
N ALA A 179 -17.20 -39.45 -16.76
CA ALA A 179 -18.45 -40.18 -16.85
C ALA A 179 -19.03 -40.34 -15.43
N GLY A 180 -19.81 -39.35 -14.99
CA GLY A 180 -20.74 -39.47 -13.87
C GLY A 180 -22.14 -39.71 -14.42
N GLY A 181 -22.38 -40.92 -14.93
CA GLY A 181 -23.74 -41.35 -15.26
C GLY A 181 -24.54 -41.52 -13.98
N SER A 182 -25.59 -40.72 -13.78
CA SER A 182 -26.78 -41.18 -13.07
C SER A 182 -28.01 -40.50 -13.63
N VAL A 183 -28.82 -41.33 -14.26
CA VAL A 183 -30.19 -41.13 -14.70
C VAL A 183 -31.06 -40.47 -13.62
N GLY A 184 -31.92 -39.54 -14.03
CA GLY A 184 -32.90 -38.91 -13.14
C GLY A 184 -33.47 -37.64 -13.74
N GLY A 185 -34.20 -37.76 -14.85
CA GLY A 185 -34.97 -36.65 -15.38
C GLY A 185 -36.14 -36.27 -14.47
N MET A 186 -36.32 -34.99 -14.21
CA MET A 186 -37.63 -34.35 -14.32
C MET A 186 -37.45 -32.83 -14.29
N ALA A 187 -37.93 -32.19 -15.34
CA ALA A 187 -38.15 -30.75 -15.42
C ALA A 187 -39.30 -30.33 -14.48
N PRO A 188 -39.45 -29.02 -14.19
CA PRO A 188 -40.17 -28.49 -13.03
C PRO A 188 -41.68 -28.35 -13.27
N LEU A 189 -42.50 -28.38 -12.20
CA LEU A 189 -43.92 -28.07 -12.29
C LEU A 189 -44.42 -27.30 -11.06
N ILE A 190 -44.59 -25.99 -11.26
CA ILE A 190 -45.79 -25.16 -10.97
C ILE A 190 -46.50 -25.37 -9.62
N ALA A 191 -46.59 -24.26 -8.87
CA ALA A 191 -47.44 -24.02 -7.72
C ALA A 191 -48.95 -24.16 -8.03
N LEU A 192 -49.74 -24.78 -7.14
CA LEU A 192 -51.13 -24.36 -6.89
C LEU A 192 -51.71 -24.94 -5.58
N PHE A 193 -52.27 -24.02 -4.79
CA PHE A 193 -53.24 -24.07 -3.69
C PHE A 193 -53.95 -25.36 -3.24
N ALA A 194 -54.20 -25.35 -1.92
CA ALA A 194 -55.49 -25.56 -1.24
C ALA A 194 -55.81 -26.91 -0.54
N ALA A 195 -56.06 -26.74 0.76
CA ALA A 195 -57.30 -27.08 1.48
C ALA A 195 -57.43 -28.45 2.19
N MET A 196 -57.61 -28.30 3.51
CA MET A 196 -58.66 -28.88 4.37
C MET A 196 -58.77 -30.40 4.58
N GLY A 197 -59.07 -30.70 5.85
CA GLY A 197 -59.72 -31.94 6.29
C GLY A 197 -58.88 -32.66 7.34
N MET A 198 -59.13 -32.42 8.63
CA MET A 198 -59.97 -33.29 9.48
C MET A 198 -59.43 -34.74 9.55
N LEU A 199 -59.26 -35.41 10.67
CA LEU A 199 -59.65 -35.23 12.08
C LEU A 199 -58.95 -36.41 12.81
N ARG A 200 -58.67 -36.25 14.11
CA ARG A 200 -58.73 -37.29 15.20
C ARG A 200 -58.11 -38.68 14.92
N ARG A 201 -57.29 -39.26 15.81
CA ARG A 201 -57.73 -39.74 17.13
C ARG A 201 -56.52 -40.24 17.96
N ARG A 202 -56.42 -39.73 19.19
CA ARG A 202 -56.17 -40.42 20.48
C ARG A 202 -55.22 -41.65 20.56
N LYS A 203 -54.17 -41.44 21.38
CA LYS A 203 -53.94 -41.98 22.74
C LYS A 203 -53.21 -43.32 22.92
N SER A 204 -52.31 -43.28 23.93
CA SER A 204 -51.72 -44.35 24.76
C SER A 204 -50.43 -44.94 24.18
N ALA A 205 -49.32 -45.07 24.92
CA ALA A 205 -49.10 -45.14 26.37
C ALA A 205 -48.05 -44.12 26.85
#